data_AF-A0A6B3G084-F1
#
_entry.id   AF-A0A6B3G084-F1
#
_cell.length_a   1.000
_cell.length_b   1.000
_cell.length_c   1.000
_cell.angle_alpha   90.00
_cell.angle_beta   90.00
_cell.angle_gamma   90.00
#
_symmetry.space_group_name_H-M   'P 1'
#
loop_
_entity.id
_entity.type
_entity.pdbx_description
1 polymer ?
#
loop_
_entity_poly.entity_id
_entity_poly.type
_entity_poly.pdbx_seq_one_letter_code
_entity_poly.pdbx_strand_id
1 'polypeptide(L)'
;DMTPHESNTRAALRPVAEQFAGQAPIFGIEQEYTFFDGHRPLGFPEGGFPAAQGGYYCGVGADEIFGREIVEKHLDNCLAAGLGISGINAEVMPG
;
A
#
# COMPACT_ATOMS: atom_id res chain seq x y z
N ASP A 1 17.31 22.60 -18.82
CA ASP A 1 18.22 21.89 -19.75
C ASP A 1 17.65 20.54 -20.22
N MET A 2 16.46 20.13 -19.77
CA MET A 2 15.82 18.85 -20.12
C MET A 2 16.58 17.60 -19.64
N THR A 3 17.60 17.78 -18.81
CA THR A 3 18.25 16.66 -18.14
C THR A 3 17.32 16.12 -17.05
N PRO A 4 17.41 14.82 -16.71
CA PRO A 4 16.69 14.30 -15.57
C PRO A 4 17.05 15.07 -14.29
N HIS A 5 16.03 15.54 -13.58
CA HIS A 5 16.21 16.12 -12.25
C HIS A 5 16.87 15.10 -11.30
N GLU A 6 17.61 15.57 -10.28
CA GLU A 6 18.35 14.71 -9.35
C GLU A 6 17.48 13.66 -8.61
N SER A 7 16.19 13.96 -8.40
CA SER A 7 15.23 13.04 -7.78
C SER A 7 14.62 12.01 -8.75
N ASN A 8 14.91 12.08 -10.06
CA ASN A 8 14.32 11.20 -11.07
C ASN A 8 15.02 9.84 -11.14
N THR A 9 14.55 8.90 -10.32
CA THR A 9 15.04 7.51 -10.31
C THR A 9 14.55 6.69 -11.51
N ARG A 10 13.45 7.09 -12.16
CA ARG A 10 12.90 6.40 -13.36
C ARG A 10 13.87 6.46 -14.54
N ALA A 11 14.64 7.53 -14.66
CA ALA A 11 15.61 7.69 -15.74
C ALA A 11 16.70 6.60 -15.72
N ALA A 12 17.09 6.11 -14.54
CA ALA A 12 18.07 5.04 -14.39
C ALA A 12 17.52 3.65 -14.76
N LEU A 13 16.24 3.39 -14.47
CA LEU A 13 15.58 2.10 -14.77
C LEU A 13 15.41 1.86 -16.28
N ARG A 14 15.08 2.91 -17.04
CA ARG A 14 14.73 2.80 -18.47
C ARG A 14 15.78 2.07 -19.33
N PRO A 15 17.08 2.44 -19.34
CA PRO A 15 18.06 1.75 -20.16
C PRO A 15 18.26 0.28 -19.74
N VAL A 16 18.11 -0.05 -18.45
CA VAL A 16 18.18 -1.44 -17.96
C VAL A 16 16.99 -2.25 -18.48
N ALA A 17 15.78 -1.68 -18.43
CA ALA A 17 14.59 -2.32 -18.96
C ALA A 17 14.68 -2.56 -20.48
N GLU A 18 15.22 -1.60 -21.24
CA GLU A 18 15.47 -1.74 -22.68
C GLU A 18 16.50 -2.83 -22.98
N GLN A 19 17.62 -2.85 -22.24
CA GLN A 19 18.69 -3.84 -22.43
C GLN A 19 18.21 -5.27 -22.21
N PHE A 20 17.31 -5.50 -21.26
CA PHE A 20 16.83 -6.84 -20.88
C PHE A 20 15.39 -7.13 -21.32
N ALA A 21 14.84 -6.33 -22.24
CA ALA A 21 13.45 -6.46 -22.70
C ALA A 21 13.11 -7.88 -23.24
N GLY A 22 14.07 -8.56 -23.87
CA GLY A 22 13.89 -9.92 -24.38
C GLY A 22 13.65 -11.00 -23.32
N GLN A 23 13.91 -10.69 -22.04
CA GLN A 23 13.63 -11.61 -20.92
C GLN A 23 12.20 -11.49 -20.39
N ALA A 24 11.44 -10.46 -20.80
CA ALA A 24 10.09 -10.16 -20.33
C ALA A 24 9.95 -10.22 -18.79
N PRO A 25 10.73 -9.42 -18.02
CA PRO A 25 10.65 -9.44 -16.56
C PRO A 25 9.28 -8.99 -16.07
N ILE A 26 8.76 -9.65 -15.03
CA ILE A 26 7.48 -9.36 -14.38
C ILE A 26 7.74 -9.02 -12.92
N PHE A 27 7.00 -8.05 -12.39
CA PHE A 27 7.09 -7.62 -10.99
C PHE A 27 5.71 -7.64 -10.34
N GLY A 28 5.65 -8.18 -9.13
CA GLY A 28 4.55 -7.96 -8.18
C GLY A 28 5.12 -7.15 -7.00
N ILE A 29 4.38 -6.14 -6.56
CA ILE A 29 4.77 -5.29 -5.43
C ILE A 29 3.64 -5.32 -4.42
N GLU A 30 3.96 -5.72 -3.19
CA GLU A 30 3.04 -5.73 -2.05
C GLU A 30 3.28 -4.45 -1.25
N GLN A 31 2.39 -3.47 -1.42
CA GLN A 31 2.49 -2.17 -0.76
C GLN A 31 1.70 -2.19 0.55
N GLU A 32 2.40 -2.29 1.67
CA GLU A 32 1.83 -2.05 2.99
C GLU A 32 1.71 -0.55 3.29
N TYR A 33 0.73 -0.16 4.08
CA TYR A 33 0.56 1.21 4.58
C TYR A 33 -0.22 1.20 5.90
N THR A 34 -0.21 2.32 6.60
CA THR A 34 -0.94 2.50 7.87
C THR A 34 -1.70 3.82 7.83
N PHE A 35 -2.97 3.79 8.17
CA PHE A 35 -3.83 4.95 8.32
C PHE A 35 -3.55 5.69 9.62
N PHE A 36 -3.60 7.01 9.53
CA PHE A 36 -3.43 7.91 10.66
C PHE A 36 -4.61 8.90 10.73
N ASP A 37 -5.03 9.18 11.96
CA ASP A 37 -5.86 10.31 12.33
C ASP A 37 -4.96 11.34 13.03
N GLY A 38 -4.54 12.36 12.28
CA GLY A 38 -3.49 13.28 12.70
C GLY A 38 -2.15 12.56 12.87
N HIS A 39 -1.66 12.47 14.11
CA HIS A 39 -0.40 11.81 14.46
C HIS A 39 -0.58 10.41 15.08
N ARG A 40 -1.84 9.95 15.21
CA ARG A 40 -2.20 8.69 15.85
C ARG A 40 -2.61 7.67 14.80
N PRO A 41 -2.14 6.40 14.86
CA PRO A 41 -2.66 5.35 13.98
C PRO A 41 -4.18 5.18 14.17
N LEU A 42 -4.92 4.97 13.08
CA LEU A 42 -6.38 4.98 13.11
C LEU A 42 -6.99 3.95 14.08
N GLY A 43 -6.37 2.77 14.21
CA GLY A 43 -6.79 1.72 15.13
C GLY A 43 -6.31 1.86 16.58
N PHE A 44 -5.56 2.91 16.91
CA PHE A 44 -5.03 3.11 18.27
C PHE A 44 -5.98 3.97 19.11
N PRO A 45 -6.17 3.66 20.41
CA PRO A 45 -6.87 4.55 21.32
C PRO A 45 -6.08 5.84 21.59
N GLU A 46 -6.75 6.89 22.04
CA GLU A 46 -6.08 8.12 22.42
C GLU A 46 -5.15 7.89 23.64
N GLY A 47 -3.89 8.28 23.52
CA GLY A 47 -2.90 8.16 24.60
C GLY A 47 -2.53 6.73 25.01
N GLY A 48 -2.87 5.71 24.22
CA GLY A 48 -2.65 4.32 24.59
C GLY A 48 -2.35 3.39 23.41
N PHE A 49 -2.39 2.09 23.70
CA PHE A 49 -2.18 1.02 22.73
C PHE A 49 -3.44 0.16 22.60
N PRO A 50 -3.72 -0.39 21.41
CA PRO A 50 -4.76 -1.40 21.24
C PRO A 50 -4.34 -2.72 21.92
N ALA A 51 -5.18 -3.74 21.80
CA ALA A 51 -4.78 -5.10 22.22
C ALA A 51 -3.52 -5.58 21.47
N ALA A 52 -2.90 -6.62 22.00
CA ALA A 52 -1.73 -7.20 21.35
C ALA A 52 -2.09 -7.73 19.95
N GLN A 53 -1.12 -7.68 19.03
CA GLN A 53 -1.27 -8.18 17.67
C GLN A 53 -1.68 -9.66 17.66
N GLY A 54 -2.63 -10.00 16.79
CA GLY A 54 -3.15 -11.36 16.63
C GLY A 54 -4.43 -11.38 15.80
N GLY A 55 -5.49 -10.73 16.28
CA GLY A 55 -6.79 -10.70 15.61
C GLY A 55 -6.89 -9.78 14.39
N TYR A 56 -5.89 -8.92 14.15
CA TYR A 56 -5.97 -7.86 13.13
C TYR A 56 -5.74 -8.37 11.70
N TYR A 57 -4.77 -9.27 11.51
CA TYR A 57 -4.42 -9.78 10.18
C TYR A 57 -5.61 -10.52 9.56
N CYS A 58 -6.06 -10.05 8.39
CA CYS A 58 -7.26 -10.56 7.72
C CYS A 58 -8.52 -10.62 8.62
N GLY A 59 -8.56 -9.82 9.70
CA GLY A 59 -9.64 -9.83 10.69
C GLY A 59 -10.98 -9.33 10.15
N VAL A 60 -12.00 -9.47 10.99
CA VAL A 60 -13.36 -8.95 10.71
C VAL A 60 -14.05 -8.59 12.01
N GLY A 61 -14.57 -7.37 12.07
CA GLY A 61 -15.22 -6.85 13.27
C GLY A 61 -14.74 -5.43 13.58
N ALA A 62 -15.60 -4.65 14.23
CA ALA A 62 -15.30 -3.25 14.53
C ALA A 62 -14.16 -3.08 15.56
N ASP A 63 -13.89 -4.11 16.36
CA ASP A 63 -12.84 -4.10 17.38
C ASP A 63 -11.44 -4.39 16.80
N GLU A 64 -11.38 -4.87 15.55
CA GLU A 64 -10.16 -5.37 14.90
C GLU A 64 -9.83 -4.63 13.61
N ILE A 65 -10.83 -4.14 12.88
CA ILE A 65 -10.67 -3.59 11.54
C ILE A 65 -11.06 -2.12 11.47
N PHE A 66 -10.12 -1.30 11.03
CA PHE A 66 -10.24 0.14 10.93
C PHE A 66 -9.98 0.58 9.48
N GLY A 67 -10.78 1.51 8.96
CA GLY A 67 -10.54 2.10 7.63
C GLY A 67 -10.92 1.25 6.41
N ARG A 68 -11.62 0.11 6.57
CA ARG A 68 -12.03 -0.77 5.45
C ARG A 68 -12.75 -0.02 4.33
N GLU A 69 -13.61 0.93 4.65
CA GLU A 69 -14.31 1.76 3.65
C GLU A 69 -13.35 2.54 2.73
N ILE A 70 -12.20 2.95 3.24
CA ILE A 70 -11.15 3.63 2.46
C ILE A 70 -10.42 2.61 1.59
N VAL A 71 -10.10 1.43 2.14
CA VAL A 71 -9.44 0.33 1.42
C VAL A 71 -10.27 -0.13 0.22
N GLU A 72 -11.56 -0.40 0.42
CA GLU A 72 -12.48 -0.84 -0.65
C GLU A 72 -12.65 0.25 -1.72
N LYS A 73 -12.82 1.51 -1.31
CA LYS A 73 -12.91 2.64 -2.25
C LYS A 73 -11.61 2.85 -3.03
N HIS A 74 -10.46 2.63 -2.40
CA HIS A 74 -9.17 2.66 -3.08
C HIS A 74 -9.08 1.54 -4.13
N LEU A 75 -9.48 0.32 -3.78
CA LEU A 75 -9.53 -0.80 -4.71
C LEU A 75 -10.43 -0.47 -5.93
N ASP A 76 -11.65 0.00 -5.70
CA ASP A 76 -12.58 0.39 -6.77
C ASP A 76 -11.97 1.46 -7.68
N ASN A 77 -11.32 2.47 -7.12
CA ASN A 77 -10.66 3.52 -7.89
C ASN A 77 -9.48 2.99 -8.71
N CYS A 78 -8.66 2.09 -8.16
CA CYS A 78 -7.54 1.48 -8.89
C CYS A 78 -8.03 0.64 -10.06
N LEU A 79 -9.09 -0.15 -9.86
CA LEU A 79 -9.72 -0.95 -10.90
C LEU A 79 -10.33 -0.06 -11.99
N ALA A 80 -11.04 1.00 -11.60
CA ALA A 80 -11.60 1.98 -12.53
C ALA A 80 -10.52 2.73 -13.35
N ALA A 81 -9.33 2.93 -12.76
CA ALA A 81 -8.18 3.52 -13.44
C ALA A 81 -7.42 2.53 -14.35
N GLY A 82 -7.78 1.25 -14.35
CA GLY A 82 -7.12 0.20 -15.14
C GLY A 82 -5.77 -0.24 -14.56
N LEU A 83 -5.51 -0.01 -13.27
CA LEU A 83 -4.32 -0.50 -12.59
C LEU A 83 -4.47 -2.01 -12.29
N GLY A 84 -3.41 -2.79 -12.55
CA GLY A 84 -3.38 -4.22 -12.31
C GLY A 84 -3.22 -4.59 -10.83
N ILE A 85 -4.21 -4.29 -10.00
CA ILE A 85 -4.24 -4.72 -8.58
C ILE A 85 -4.65 -6.19 -8.50
N SER A 86 -3.85 -6.99 -7.79
CA SER A 86 -4.09 -8.42 -7.63
C SER A 86 -4.82 -8.80 -6.33
N GLY A 87 -4.83 -7.94 -5.33
CA GLY A 87 -5.49 -8.19 -4.05
C GLY A 87 -5.26 -7.11 -3.00
N ILE A 88 -5.98 -7.23 -1.89
CA ILE A 88 -5.87 -6.41 -0.67
C ILE A 88 -6.04 -7.32 0.56
N ASN A 89 -5.41 -6.97 1.68
CA ASN A 89 -5.64 -7.59 2.98
C ASN A 89 -5.53 -6.54 4.10
N ALA A 90 -6.11 -6.87 5.27
CA ALA A 90 -5.78 -6.16 6.50
C ALA A 90 -4.47 -6.73 7.06
N GLU A 91 -3.59 -5.85 7.51
CA GLU A 91 -2.27 -6.23 8.02
C GLU A 91 -2.25 -6.52 9.53
N VAL A 92 -1.09 -6.96 10.02
CA VAL A 92 -0.90 -7.37 11.42
C VAL A 92 -1.06 -6.20 12.42
N MET A 93 -0.77 -4.96 12.01
CA MET A 93 -0.94 -3.78 12.86
C MET A 93 -2.35 -3.18 12.68
N PRO A 94 -3.06 -2.80 13.75
CA PRO A 94 -4.39 -2.19 13.62
C PRO A 94 -4.30 -0.75 13.16
N GLY A 95 -4.90 -0.48 12.00
CA GLY A 95 -4.83 0.78 11.26
C GLY A 95 -4.34 0.53 9.85
#